data_AF-A0A497C7R2-F1
#
_entry.id   AF-A0A497C7R2-F1
#
_cell.length_a   1.000
_cell.length_b   1.000
_cell.length_c   1.000
_cell.angle_alpha   90.00
_cell.angle_beta   90.00
_cell.angle_gamma   90.00
#
_symmetry.space_group_name_H-M   'P 1'
#
loop_
_entity.id
_entity.type
_entity.pdbx_description
1 polymer ?
#
loop_
_entity_poly.entity_id
_entity_poly.type
_entity_poly.pdbx_seq_one_letter_code
_entity_poly.pdbx_strand_id
1 'polypeptide(L)'
;IPSSGIDQSGSLTVRTGPGSQYPPAEYQIPMGSGAALIGRTADGNWLMIEFGSTQGWVLASEATVSGAYSLVPIIEGTPAPTSTPEPCLKRIAEGIIEDKGFKDLRTELNDLVAAADETLAEDLGPIISQLEELLDKIDGYAFPPPFSSCADRVHIELYNFAFWTEQCYSIKYEETIDKADYTNDVAVYCNQARLYGEDFGLMMQELKDIIAEK
;
A
#
# COMPACT_ATOMS: atom_id res chain seq x y z
N ILE A 1 -10.87 10.50 35.67
CA ILE A 1 -11.67 10.28 34.44
C ILE A 1 -11.25 8.92 33.92
N PRO A 2 -12.15 7.94 33.71
CA PRO A 2 -11.73 6.64 33.21
C PRO A 2 -11.18 6.82 31.78
N SER A 3 -9.88 6.59 31.61
CA SER A 3 -9.19 6.71 30.33
C SER A 3 -9.58 5.53 29.46
N SER A 4 -10.40 5.78 28.43
CA SER A 4 -10.62 4.77 27.40
C SER A 4 -9.37 4.69 26.53
N GLY A 5 -8.88 3.49 26.30
CA GLY A 5 -7.63 3.27 25.58
C GLY A 5 -7.72 2.05 24.68
N ILE A 6 -6.86 2.01 23.67
CA ILE A 6 -6.75 0.85 22.77
C ILE A 6 -5.61 -0.05 23.19
N ASP A 7 -5.88 -1.36 23.25
CA ASP A 7 -4.90 -2.43 23.45
C ASP A 7 -4.66 -3.14 22.10
N GLN A 8 -3.40 -3.19 21.66
CA GLN A 8 -3.04 -3.72 20.33
C GLN A 8 -2.68 -5.19 20.41
N SER A 9 -3.39 -6.05 19.66
CA SER A 9 -3.06 -7.46 19.47
C SER A 9 -2.40 -7.75 18.09
N GLY A 10 -2.15 -6.73 17.26
CA GLY A 10 -1.59 -6.82 15.90
C GLY A 10 -1.09 -5.46 15.37
N SER A 11 -0.60 -5.39 14.12
CA SER A 11 -0.12 -4.14 13.49
C SER A 11 -1.28 -3.19 13.18
N LEU A 12 -1.33 -2.03 13.84
CA LEU A 12 -2.38 -1.02 13.64
C LEU A 12 -1.91 0.07 12.67
N THR A 13 -2.62 0.27 11.55
CA THR A 13 -2.33 1.37 10.63
C THR A 13 -2.99 2.65 11.11
N VAL A 14 -2.18 3.65 11.45
CA VAL A 14 -2.66 5.01 11.77
C VAL A 14 -2.79 5.81 10.48
N ARG A 15 -3.90 6.52 10.28
CA ARG A 15 -4.18 7.35 9.11
C ARG A 15 -4.44 8.80 9.50
N THR A 16 -4.26 9.71 8.54
CA THR A 16 -4.50 11.16 8.74
C THR A 16 -5.98 11.53 8.79
N GLY A 17 -6.89 10.62 8.41
CA GLY A 17 -8.34 10.81 8.47
C GLY A 17 -9.13 9.49 8.54
N PRO A 18 -10.44 9.54 8.85
CA PRO A 18 -11.28 8.35 8.99
C PRO A 18 -11.70 7.82 7.61
N GLY A 19 -10.88 6.94 7.05
CA GLY A 19 -11.17 6.28 5.78
C GLY A 19 -9.92 5.67 5.15
N SER A 20 -10.10 4.64 4.32
CA SER A 20 -9.01 4.05 3.55
C SER A 20 -8.41 5.00 2.51
N GLN A 21 -9.16 6.03 2.10
CA GLN A 21 -8.71 7.07 1.17
C GLN A 21 -7.68 8.04 1.78
N TYR A 22 -7.56 8.11 3.11
CA TYR A 22 -6.56 8.96 3.75
C TYR A 22 -5.23 8.22 3.84
N PRO A 23 -4.10 8.90 3.55
CA PRO A 23 -2.80 8.27 3.63
C PRO A 23 -2.48 7.84 5.07
N PRO A 24 -1.66 6.78 5.25
CA PRO A 24 -1.08 6.46 6.55
C PRO A 24 -0.38 7.68 7.14
N ALA A 25 -0.44 7.81 8.46
CA ALA A 25 0.33 8.81 9.16
C ALA A 25 1.82 8.42 9.15
N GLU A 26 2.72 9.41 9.14
CA GLU A 26 4.18 9.19 9.13
C GLU A 26 4.71 8.50 10.40
N TYR A 27 3.88 8.31 11.42
CA TYR A 27 4.26 7.71 12.69
C TYR A 27 3.48 6.42 12.94
N GLN A 28 4.18 5.45 13.55
CA GLN A 28 3.61 4.18 13.97
C GLN A 28 3.47 4.15 15.49
N ILE A 29 2.45 3.46 15.98
CA ILE A 29 2.30 3.20 17.41
C ILE A 29 2.96 1.85 17.70
N PRO A 30 3.99 1.78 18.57
CA PRO A 30 4.65 0.51 18.86
C PRO A 30 3.68 -0.50 19.47
N MET A 31 3.79 -1.77 19.05
CA MET A 31 2.99 -2.87 19.58
C MET A 31 3.01 -2.91 21.12
N GLY A 32 1.85 -3.19 21.73
CA GLY A 32 1.69 -3.20 23.19
C GLY A 32 1.70 -1.82 23.85
N SER A 33 1.81 -0.73 23.08
CA SER A 33 1.62 0.63 23.59
C SER A 33 0.15 1.01 23.55
N GLY A 34 -0.38 1.43 24.70
CA GLY A 34 -1.72 2.01 24.77
C GLY A 34 -1.75 3.42 24.17
N ALA A 35 -2.80 3.74 23.43
CA ALA A 35 -3.11 5.11 22.99
C ALA A 35 -4.45 5.55 23.57
N ALA A 36 -4.59 6.85 23.83
CA ALA A 36 -5.81 7.43 24.38
C ALA A 36 -6.87 7.51 23.27
N LEU A 37 -8.06 6.97 23.53
CA LEU A 37 -9.19 7.08 22.61
C LEU A 37 -9.89 8.42 22.85
N ILE A 38 -9.73 9.36 21.91
CA ILE A 38 -10.20 10.75 22.06
C ILE A 38 -11.43 11.06 21.20
N GLY A 39 -11.78 10.20 20.24
CA GLY A 39 -12.98 10.35 19.43
C GLY A 39 -13.32 9.16 18.56
N ARG A 40 -14.49 9.21 17.93
CA ARG A 40 -14.95 8.22 16.95
C ARG A 40 -15.81 8.85 15.87
N THR A 41 -15.93 8.18 14.75
CA THR A 41 -16.90 8.51 13.70
C THR A 41 -18.33 8.16 14.13
N ALA A 42 -19.33 8.81 13.53
CA ALA A 42 -20.74 8.60 13.85
C ALA A 42 -21.24 7.19 13.52
N ASP A 43 -20.68 6.58 12.47
CA ASP A 43 -20.93 5.19 12.07
C ASP A 43 -20.12 4.17 12.90
N GLY A 44 -19.12 4.64 13.66
CA GLY A 44 -18.33 3.83 14.58
C GLY A 44 -17.22 3.01 13.94
N ASN A 45 -16.97 3.18 12.64
CA ASN A 45 -15.99 2.40 11.88
C ASN A 45 -14.53 2.84 12.13
N TRP A 46 -14.35 4.10 12.54
CA TRP A 46 -13.04 4.71 12.78
C TRP A 46 -12.95 5.35 14.16
N LEU A 47 -11.78 5.17 14.78
CA LEU A 47 -11.43 5.68 16.09
C LEU A 47 -10.32 6.72 15.97
N MET A 48 -10.49 7.87 16.62
CA MET A 48 -9.46 8.90 16.72
C MET A 48 -8.68 8.71 18.00
N ILE A 49 -7.38 8.62 17.87
CA ILE A 49 -6.47 8.21 18.94
C ILE A 49 -5.40 9.26 19.12
N GLU A 50 -4.96 9.44 20.36
CA GLU A 50 -3.87 10.33 20.75
C GLU A 50 -2.75 9.50 21.37
N PHE A 51 -1.55 9.63 20.81
CA PHE A 51 -0.34 8.99 21.29
C PHE A 51 0.75 10.06 21.44
N GLY A 52 1.09 10.39 22.69
CA GLY A 52 2.00 11.50 22.99
C GLY A 52 1.38 12.85 22.57
N SER A 53 2.04 13.55 21.65
CA SER A 53 1.56 14.82 21.07
C SER A 53 0.88 14.66 19.71
N THR A 54 0.66 13.44 19.26
CA THR A 54 0.23 13.16 17.88
C THR A 54 -1.13 12.47 17.86
N GLN A 55 -1.96 12.85 16.88
CA GLN A 55 -3.34 12.37 16.74
C GLN A 55 -3.58 11.75 15.36
N GLY A 56 -4.33 10.66 15.30
CA GLY A 56 -4.61 9.94 14.06
C GLY A 56 -5.81 9.02 14.14
N TRP A 57 -6.15 8.40 13.02
CA TRP A 57 -7.34 7.58 12.85
C TRP A 57 -6.97 6.11 12.62
N VAL A 58 -7.70 5.22 13.28
CA VAL A 58 -7.51 3.78 13.17
C VAL A 58 -8.84 3.07 12.95
N LEU A 59 -8.78 1.92 12.28
CA LEU A 59 -9.97 1.12 12.02
C LEU A 59 -10.45 0.48 13.33
N ALA A 60 -11.74 0.62 13.64
CA ALA A 60 -12.29 0.10 14.90
C ALA A 60 -12.20 -1.43 15.00
N SER A 61 -12.25 -2.15 13.88
CA SER A 61 -12.10 -3.60 13.82
C SER A 61 -10.68 -4.11 14.09
N GLU A 62 -9.68 -3.24 13.99
CA GLU A 62 -8.26 -3.56 14.23
C GLU A 62 -7.82 -3.19 15.66
N ALA A 63 -8.72 -2.60 16.44
CA ALA A 63 -8.45 -1.99 17.74
C ALA A 63 -9.25 -2.67 18.85
N THR A 64 -8.59 -3.11 19.93
CA THR A 64 -9.30 -3.56 21.14
C THR A 64 -9.54 -2.37 22.05
N VAL A 65 -10.78 -1.90 22.13
CA VAL A 65 -11.12 -0.76 23.00
C VAL A 65 -11.36 -1.22 24.44
N SER A 66 -10.65 -0.61 25.37
CA SER A 66 -10.87 -0.73 26.81
C SER A 66 -11.55 0.54 27.36
N GLY A 67 -12.46 0.38 28.32
CA GLY A 67 -13.16 1.50 28.97
C GLY A 67 -14.57 1.78 28.43
N ALA A 68 -15.09 2.97 28.75
CA ALA A 68 -16.47 3.34 28.46
C ALA A 68 -16.61 3.89 27.04
N TYR A 69 -16.65 2.99 26.05
CA TYR A 69 -16.84 3.33 24.63
C TYR A 69 -18.03 4.27 24.37
N SER A 70 -19.10 4.16 25.16
CA SER A 70 -20.28 5.03 25.08
C SER A 70 -20.01 6.50 25.42
N LEU A 71 -18.89 6.81 26.08
CA LEU A 71 -18.48 8.18 26.45
C LEU A 71 -17.52 8.80 25.42
N VAL A 72 -17.13 8.06 24.38
CA VAL A 72 -16.23 8.56 23.33
C VAL A 72 -17.00 9.53 22.43
N PRO A 73 -16.55 10.80 22.31
CA PRO A 73 -17.26 11.80 21.55
C PRO A 73 -17.26 11.46 20.06
N ILE A 74 -18.37 11.77 19.40
CA ILE A 74 -18.46 11.70 17.94
C ILE A 74 -17.72 12.92 17.40
N ILE A 75 -16.65 12.68 16.64
CA ILE A 75 -15.90 13.70 15.93
C ILE A 75 -16.20 13.48 14.46
N GLU A 76 -16.79 14.47 13.80
CA GLU A 76 -16.83 14.46 12.35
C GLU A 76 -15.38 14.58 11.89
N GLY A 77 -14.91 13.58 11.14
CA GLY A 77 -13.60 13.65 10.53
C GLY A 77 -13.48 14.94 9.75
N THR A 78 -12.26 15.47 9.63
CA THR A 78 -11.95 16.44 8.56
C THR A 78 -12.62 15.91 7.30
N PRO A 79 -13.46 16.71 6.58
CA PRO A 79 -14.12 16.21 5.38
C PRO A 79 -13.09 15.45 4.55
N ALA A 80 -13.47 14.26 4.05
CA ALA A 80 -12.65 13.56 3.06
C ALA A 80 -12.18 14.60 2.06
N PRO A 81 -10.89 14.61 1.66
CA PRO A 81 -10.44 15.51 0.62
C PRO A 81 -11.49 15.43 -0.48
N THR A 82 -12.25 16.50 -0.65
CA THR A 82 -13.37 16.53 -1.58
C THR A 82 -12.77 16.16 -2.91
N SER A 83 -13.33 15.15 -3.58
CA SER A 83 -12.91 14.63 -4.89
C SER A 83 -13.10 15.65 -6.03
N THR A 84 -12.96 16.94 -5.74
CA THR A 84 -12.67 17.97 -6.72
C THR A 84 -11.26 17.67 -7.25
N PRO A 85 -11.05 17.48 -8.56
CA PRO A 85 -9.71 17.36 -9.10
C PRO A 85 -8.99 18.68 -8.83
N GLU A 86 -8.20 18.70 -7.76
CA GLU A 86 -7.35 19.82 -7.41
C GLU A 86 -6.37 20.00 -8.58
N PRO A 87 -6.15 21.23 -9.08
CA PRO A 87 -5.20 21.48 -10.18
C PRO A 87 -3.78 20.94 -9.93
N CYS A 88 -3.45 20.61 -8.68
CA CYS A 88 -2.23 19.90 -8.30
C CYS A 88 -2.26 18.41 -8.69
N LEU A 89 -3.33 17.68 -8.35
CA LEU A 89 -3.47 16.23 -8.59
C LEU A 89 -3.47 15.90 -10.08
N LYS A 90 -4.13 16.73 -10.89
CA LYS A 90 -4.13 16.57 -12.35
C LYS A 90 -2.73 16.75 -12.96
N ARG A 91 -2.01 17.82 -12.56
CA ARG A 91 -0.64 18.07 -13.04
C ARG A 91 0.34 16.99 -12.57
N ILE A 92 0.10 16.41 -11.39
CA ILE A 92 0.87 15.28 -10.86
C ILE A 92 0.57 14.00 -11.64
N ALA A 93 -0.70 13.69 -11.90
CA ALA A 93 -1.08 12.51 -12.66
C ALA A 93 -0.51 12.54 -14.09
N GLU A 94 -0.59 13.70 -14.76
CA GLU A 94 0.06 13.93 -16.06
C GLU A 94 1.58 13.70 -15.96
N GLY A 95 2.24 14.31 -14.96
CA GLY A 95 3.68 14.15 -14.75
C GLY A 95 4.14 12.73 -14.46
N ILE A 96 3.40 11.98 -13.63
CA ILE A 96 3.71 10.58 -13.29
C ILE A 96 3.51 9.68 -14.52
N ILE A 97 2.39 9.84 -15.24
CA ILE A 97 2.09 9.01 -16.41
C ILE A 97 3.06 9.29 -17.56
N GLU A 98 3.50 10.54 -17.72
CA GLU A 98 4.42 10.96 -18.78
C GLU A 98 5.90 10.82 -18.39
N ASP A 99 6.23 10.58 -17.12
CA ASP A 99 7.60 10.35 -16.71
C ASP A 99 8.18 9.12 -17.41
N LYS A 100 9.22 9.36 -18.21
CA LYS A 100 9.84 8.33 -19.04
C LYS A 100 10.45 7.21 -18.19
N GLY A 101 11.14 7.55 -17.11
CA GLY A 101 11.81 6.55 -16.26
C GLY A 101 10.80 5.65 -15.56
N PHE A 102 9.77 6.24 -14.96
CA PHE A 102 8.69 5.46 -14.36
C PHE A 102 7.95 4.59 -15.39
N LYS A 103 7.67 5.13 -16.57
CA LYS A 103 7.05 4.38 -17.67
C LYS A 103 7.92 3.21 -18.13
N ASP A 104 9.23 3.41 -18.24
CA ASP A 104 10.19 2.36 -18.62
C ASP A 104 10.19 1.25 -17.57
N LEU A 105 10.30 1.57 -16.28
CA LEU A 105 10.26 0.59 -15.17
C LEU A 105 8.96 -0.24 -15.17
N ARG A 106 7.82 0.43 -15.31
CA ARG A 106 6.52 -0.24 -15.38
C ARG A 106 6.43 -1.18 -16.59
N THR A 107 6.98 -0.77 -17.74
CA THR A 107 6.93 -1.58 -18.96
C THR A 107 7.83 -2.80 -18.80
N GLU A 108 9.05 -2.62 -18.29
CA GLU A 108 10.00 -3.69 -17.98
C GLU A 108 9.37 -4.72 -17.02
N LEU A 109 8.68 -4.27 -15.96
CA LEU A 109 7.99 -5.18 -15.03
C LEU A 109 6.93 -6.03 -15.74
N ASN A 110 6.05 -5.40 -16.54
CA ASN A 110 4.98 -6.12 -17.23
C ASN A 110 5.51 -7.09 -18.28
N ASP A 111 6.58 -6.72 -18.98
CA ASP A 111 7.22 -7.58 -19.97
C ASP A 111 7.86 -8.81 -19.30
N LEU A 112 8.50 -8.63 -18.14
CA LEU A 112 9.07 -9.72 -17.34
C LEU A 112 7.99 -10.65 -16.78
N VAL A 113 6.88 -10.11 -16.27
CA VAL A 113 5.71 -10.90 -15.81
C VAL A 113 5.17 -11.75 -16.96
N ALA A 114 4.93 -11.15 -18.12
CA ALA A 114 4.42 -11.86 -19.28
C ALA A 114 5.37 -12.96 -19.75
N ALA A 115 6.68 -12.67 -19.78
CA ALA A 115 7.69 -13.67 -20.11
C ALA A 115 7.72 -14.82 -19.10
N ALA A 116 7.63 -14.52 -17.80
CA ALA A 116 7.62 -15.51 -16.73
C ALA A 116 6.39 -16.44 -16.81
N ASP A 117 5.22 -15.89 -17.10
CA ASP A 117 3.97 -16.66 -17.23
C ASP A 117 4.00 -17.67 -18.40
N GLU A 118 4.77 -17.38 -19.44
CA GLU A 118 4.96 -18.29 -20.59
C GLU A 118 6.16 -19.24 -20.42
N THR A 119 7.00 -19.03 -19.41
CA THR A 119 8.23 -19.79 -19.18
C THR A 119 7.97 -20.98 -18.27
N LEU A 120 8.61 -22.12 -18.59
CA LEU A 120 8.55 -23.30 -17.73
C LEU A 120 9.26 -23.02 -16.40
N ALA A 121 8.75 -23.61 -15.32
CA ALA A 121 9.26 -23.32 -13.97
C ALA A 121 10.78 -23.59 -13.83
N GLU A 122 11.32 -24.60 -14.50
CA GLU A 122 12.76 -24.93 -14.53
C GLU A 122 13.65 -23.90 -15.24
N ASP A 123 13.07 -23.07 -16.12
CA ASP A 123 13.78 -22.07 -16.92
C ASP A 123 13.57 -20.64 -16.39
N LEU A 124 12.93 -20.46 -15.23
CA LEU A 124 12.63 -19.13 -14.66
C LEU A 124 13.87 -18.39 -14.13
N GLY A 125 14.99 -19.08 -13.87
CA GLY A 125 16.19 -18.50 -13.25
C GLY A 125 16.64 -17.16 -13.86
N PRO A 126 16.82 -17.04 -15.19
CA PRO A 126 17.20 -15.79 -15.83
C PRO A 126 16.16 -14.66 -15.70
N ILE A 127 14.86 -14.97 -15.59
CA ILE A 127 13.81 -13.98 -15.43
C ILE A 127 13.77 -13.47 -13.99
N ILE A 128 13.96 -14.35 -13.01
CA ILE A 128 14.09 -13.98 -11.59
C ILE A 128 15.23 -12.99 -11.39
N SER A 129 16.42 -13.26 -11.95
CA SER A 129 17.54 -12.31 -11.85
C SER A 129 17.28 -10.95 -12.50
N GLN A 130 16.48 -10.91 -13.57
CA GLN A 130 16.05 -9.63 -14.18
C GLN A 130 15.05 -8.90 -13.30
N LEU A 131 14.16 -9.61 -12.60
CA LEU A 131 13.24 -9.02 -11.62
C LEU A 131 13.98 -8.45 -10.41
N GLU A 132 15.02 -9.13 -9.91
CA GLU A 132 15.90 -8.63 -8.86
C GLU A 132 16.61 -7.32 -9.29
N GLU A 133 17.17 -7.29 -10.51
CA GLU A 133 17.79 -6.08 -11.05
C GLU A 133 16.77 -4.94 -11.20
N LEU A 134 15.54 -5.26 -11.62
CA LEU A 134 14.46 -4.29 -11.72
C LEU A 134 14.05 -3.75 -10.34
N LEU A 135 14.02 -4.58 -9.31
CA LEU A 135 13.74 -4.15 -7.93
C LEU A 135 14.77 -3.12 -7.45
N ASP A 136 16.05 -3.34 -7.72
CA ASP A 136 17.12 -2.38 -7.40
C ASP A 136 16.93 -1.06 -8.17
N LYS A 137 16.53 -1.13 -9.44
CA LYS A 137 16.21 0.07 -10.24
C LYS A 137 15.01 0.83 -9.68
N ILE A 138 13.96 0.12 -9.25
CA ILE A 138 12.77 0.72 -8.66
C ILE A 138 13.14 1.39 -7.35
N ASP A 139 13.81 0.70 -6.41
CA ASP A 139 14.21 1.25 -5.11
C ASP A 139 15.08 2.53 -5.25
N GLY A 140 15.99 2.53 -6.23
CA GLY A 140 16.84 3.69 -6.53
C GLY A 140 16.14 4.81 -7.31
N TYR A 141 14.90 4.64 -7.76
CA TYR A 141 14.20 5.60 -8.61
C TYR A 141 13.56 6.72 -7.78
N ALA A 142 14.09 7.94 -7.94
CA ALA A 142 13.54 9.15 -7.36
C ALA A 142 12.71 9.93 -8.40
N PHE A 143 11.44 10.18 -8.10
CA PHE A 143 10.60 11.03 -8.94
C PHE A 143 11.11 12.48 -8.94
N PRO A 144 11.21 13.13 -10.12
CA PRO A 144 11.67 14.51 -10.20
C PRO A 144 10.66 15.49 -9.56
N PRO A 145 11.11 16.61 -8.96
CA PRO A 145 10.20 17.67 -8.51
C PRO A 145 9.33 18.21 -9.66
N PRO A 146 8.07 18.60 -9.42
CA PRO A 146 7.37 18.72 -8.14
C PRO A 146 6.68 17.43 -7.66
N PHE A 147 6.92 16.28 -8.31
CA PHE A 147 6.17 15.04 -8.10
C PHE A 147 6.58 14.27 -6.84
N SER A 148 7.72 14.60 -6.24
CA SER A 148 8.33 13.88 -5.12
C SER A 148 7.47 13.79 -3.85
N SER A 149 6.55 14.74 -3.59
CA SER A 149 5.71 14.71 -2.37
C SER A 149 4.43 13.87 -2.49
N CYS A 150 4.13 13.36 -3.69
CA CYS A 150 2.89 12.61 -3.95
C CYS A 150 3.12 11.31 -4.74
N ALA A 151 4.31 11.10 -5.28
CA ALA A 151 4.66 9.91 -6.05
C ALA A 151 5.14 8.73 -5.18
N ASP A 152 5.36 8.93 -3.88
CA ASP A 152 5.76 7.87 -2.93
C ASP A 152 4.78 6.70 -2.95
N ARG A 153 3.48 6.98 -3.02
CA ARG A 153 2.46 5.93 -3.10
C ARG A 153 2.59 5.10 -4.38
N VAL A 154 2.84 5.75 -5.51
CA VAL A 154 3.01 5.08 -6.81
C VAL A 154 4.30 4.25 -6.84
N HIS A 155 5.37 4.76 -6.23
CA HIS A 155 6.63 4.06 -6.05
C HIS A 155 6.44 2.78 -5.22
N ILE A 156 5.78 2.91 -4.06
CA ILE A 156 5.54 1.79 -3.13
C ILE A 156 4.72 0.69 -3.80
N GLU A 157 3.65 1.01 -4.51
CA GLU A 157 2.85 -0.02 -5.17
C GLU A 157 3.60 -0.70 -6.32
N LEU A 158 4.38 0.05 -7.10
CA LEU A 158 5.21 -0.54 -8.15
C LEU A 158 6.25 -1.49 -7.53
N TYR A 159 6.89 -1.09 -6.44
CA TYR A 159 7.85 -1.91 -5.71
C TYR A 159 7.19 -3.18 -5.14
N ASN A 160 6.05 -3.06 -4.47
CA ASN A 160 5.33 -4.22 -3.92
C ASN A 160 4.93 -5.18 -5.03
N PHE A 161 4.38 -4.68 -6.14
CA PHE A 161 4.03 -5.53 -7.27
C PHE A 161 5.25 -6.28 -7.80
N ALA A 162 6.37 -5.59 -8.03
CA ALA A 162 7.62 -6.23 -8.47
C ALA A 162 8.14 -7.27 -7.47
N PHE A 163 8.11 -6.94 -6.17
CA PHE A 163 8.66 -7.78 -5.11
C PHE A 163 7.87 -9.09 -4.98
N TRP A 164 6.55 -9.01 -4.88
CA TRP A 164 5.73 -10.21 -4.74
C TRP A 164 5.72 -11.05 -6.01
N THR A 165 5.88 -10.42 -7.18
CA THR A 165 6.07 -11.12 -8.45
C THR A 165 7.36 -11.95 -8.44
N GLU A 166 8.48 -11.35 -8.04
CA GLU A 166 9.76 -12.04 -7.89
C GLU A 166 9.62 -13.23 -6.93
N GLN A 167 9.05 -13.00 -5.74
CA GLN A 167 8.83 -14.06 -4.74
C GLN A 167 7.95 -15.22 -5.28
N CYS A 168 6.90 -14.91 -6.04
CA CYS A 168 6.03 -15.93 -6.67
C CYS A 168 6.79 -16.81 -7.67
N TYR A 169 7.64 -16.23 -8.51
CA TYR A 169 8.40 -17.01 -9.50
C TYR A 169 9.60 -17.72 -8.87
N SER A 170 10.22 -17.12 -7.86
CA SER A 170 11.31 -17.71 -7.08
C SER A 170 10.86 -19.00 -6.39
N ILE A 171 9.73 -18.98 -5.68
CA ILE A 171 9.21 -20.19 -5.00
C ILE A 171 8.79 -21.29 -5.99
N LYS A 172 8.28 -20.94 -7.18
CA LYS A 172 7.98 -21.90 -8.26
C LYS A 172 9.25 -22.56 -8.82
N TYR A 173 10.31 -21.78 -8.96
CA TYR A 173 11.62 -22.25 -9.42
C TYR A 173 12.26 -23.18 -8.38
N GLU A 174 12.24 -22.79 -7.10
CA GLU A 174 12.74 -23.59 -5.98
C GLU A 174 12.00 -24.91 -5.83
N GLU A 175 10.66 -24.93 -5.89
CA GLU A 175 9.85 -26.15 -5.85
C GLU A 175 10.29 -27.17 -6.91
N THR A 176 10.59 -26.67 -8.12
CA THR A 176 11.01 -27.50 -9.26
C THR A 176 12.42 -28.07 -9.07
N ILE A 177 13.36 -27.26 -8.56
CA ILE A 177 14.76 -27.66 -8.37
C ILE A 177 14.93 -28.58 -7.17
N ASP A 178 14.31 -28.23 -6.04
CA ASP A 178 14.42 -29.01 -4.80
C ASP A 178 13.60 -30.29 -4.85
N LYS A 179 12.64 -30.39 -5.79
CA LYS A 179 11.66 -31.48 -5.87
C LYS A 179 10.93 -31.68 -4.54
N ALA A 180 10.73 -30.58 -3.83
CA ALA A 180 9.99 -30.49 -2.58
C ALA A 180 8.55 -30.03 -2.88
N ASP A 181 7.66 -30.17 -1.89
CA ASP A 181 6.28 -29.68 -2.00
C ASP A 181 6.17 -28.33 -1.26
N TYR A 182 6.08 -27.26 -2.03
CA TYR A 182 5.88 -25.90 -1.54
C TYR A 182 4.53 -25.33 -2.02
N THR A 183 3.58 -26.19 -2.38
CA THR A 183 2.30 -25.80 -3.01
C THR A 183 1.57 -24.69 -2.23
N ASN A 184 1.59 -24.75 -0.89
CA ASN A 184 0.94 -23.73 -0.05
C ASN A 184 1.65 -22.38 -0.12
N ASP A 185 2.99 -22.38 -0.12
CA ASP A 185 3.79 -21.17 -0.20
C ASP A 185 3.67 -20.53 -1.59
N VAL A 186 3.74 -21.35 -2.65
CA VAL A 186 3.47 -20.91 -4.04
C VAL A 186 2.11 -20.22 -4.13
N ALA A 187 1.06 -20.81 -3.53
CA ALA A 187 -0.27 -20.21 -3.53
C ALA A 187 -0.32 -18.86 -2.78
N VAL A 188 0.38 -18.73 -1.66
CA VAL A 188 0.43 -17.49 -0.87
C VAL A 188 1.16 -16.39 -1.65
N TYR A 189 2.38 -16.64 -2.10
CA TYR A 189 3.20 -15.63 -2.79
C TYR A 189 2.58 -15.19 -4.11
N CYS A 190 2.09 -16.12 -4.92
CA CYS A 190 1.47 -15.79 -6.20
C CYS A 190 0.11 -15.10 -6.04
N ASN A 191 -0.66 -15.43 -5.00
CA ASN A 191 -1.87 -14.67 -4.72
C ASN A 191 -1.55 -13.23 -4.30
N GLN A 192 -0.49 -13.03 -3.51
CA GLN A 192 -0.07 -11.70 -3.11
C GLN A 192 0.44 -10.88 -4.31
N ALA A 193 1.21 -11.49 -5.21
CA ALA A 193 1.65 -10.86 -6.46
C ALA A 193 0.46 -10.38 -7.30
N ARG A 194 -0.56 -11.23 -7.44
CA ARG A 194 -1.81 -10.89 -8.15
C ARG A 194 -2.52 -9.70 -7.52
N LEU A 195 -2.66 -9.68 -6.19
CA LEU A 195 -3.34 -8.59 -5.46
C LEU A 195 -2.62 -7.25 -5.67
N TYR A 196 -1.30 -7.21 -5.51
CA TYR A 196 -0.55 -5.97 -5.73
C TYR A 196 -0.52 -5.54 -7.20
N GLY A 197 -0.52 -6.50 -8.14
CA GLY A 197 -0.70 -6.18 -9.57
C GLY A 197 -2.06 -5.56 -9.88
N GLU A 198 -3.13 -6.05 -9.26
CA GLU A 198 -4.48 -5.49 -9.36
C GLU A 198 -4.55 -4.08 -8.76
N ASP A 199 -4.02 -3.89 -7.55
CA ASP A 199 -4.01 -2.60 -6.85
C ASP A 199 -3.21 -1.55 -7.61
N PHE A 200 -2.02 -1.91 -8.10
CA PHE A 200 -1.21 -1.04 -8.95
C PHE A 200 -1.93 -0.70 -10.26
N GLY A 201 -2.59 -1.68 -10.90
CA GLY A 201 -3.41 -1.46 -12.09
C GLY A 201 -4.55 -0.47 -11.86
N LEU A 202 -5.27 -0.61 -10.74
CA LEU A 202 -6.34 0.30 -10.34
C LEU A 202 -5.83 1.71 -10.09
N MET A 203 -4.69 1.85 -9.39
CA MET A 203 -4.06 3.15 -9.18
C MET A 203 -3.68 3.82 -10.50
N MET A 204 -3.08 3.07 -11.42
CA MET A 204 -2.75 3.60 -12.74
C MET A 204 -3.99 3.99 -13.56
N GLN A 205 -5.13 3.34 -13.34
CA GLN A 205 -6.39 3.70 -13.96
C GLN A 205 -6.99 4.97 -13.34
N GLU A 206 -6.98 5.10 -12.01
CA GLU A 206 -7.39 6.31 -11.30
C GLU A 206 -6.63 7.55 -11.79
N LEU A 207 -5.31 7.43 -11.94
CA LEU A 207 -4.47 8.50 -12.49
C LEU A 207 -4.88 8.90 -13.91
N LYS A 208 -5.24 7.93 -14.77
CA LYS A 208 -5.72 8.23 -16.14
C LYS A 208 -7.08 8.91 -16.12
N ASP A 209 -7.98 8.47 -15.24
CA ASP A 209 -9.33 9.02 -15.14
C ASP A 209 -9.29 10.49 -14.68
N ILE A 210 -8.41 10.83 -13.74
CA ILE A 210 -8.12 12.21 -13.31
C ILE A 210 -7.71 13.12 -14.50
N ILE A 211 -6.95 12.58 -15.46
CA ILE A 211 -6.55 13.32 -16.68
C ILE A 211 -7.75 13.48 -17.63
N ALA A 212 -8.58 12.45 -17.73
CA ALA A 212 -9.68 12.33 -18.69
C ALA A 212 -10.92 13.19 -18.37
N GLU A 213 -11.14 13.59 -17.11
CA GLU A 213 -12.25 14.47 -16.67
C GLU A 213 -12.11 15.92 -17.16
N LYS A 214 -12.21 16.14 -18.47
CA LYS A 214 -12.20 17.45 -19.13
C LYS A 214 -13.58 18.08 -19.25
#